data_AF-A0A924SI73-F1
#
_entry.id   AF-A0A924SI73-F1
#
_cell.length_a   1.000
_cell.length_b   1.000
_cell.length_c   1.000
_cell.angle_alpha   90.00
_cell.angle_beta   90.00
_cell.angle_gamma   90.00
#
_symmetry.space_group_name_H-M   'P 1'
#
loop_
_entity.id
_entity.type
_entity.pdbx_description
1 polymer ?
#
loop_
_entity_poly.entity_id
_entity_poly.type
_entity_poly.pdbx_seq_one_letter_code
_entity_poly.pdbx_strand_id
1 'polypeptide(L)'
;MKTLSNIAGGAVLAVLLGTTASMAQGTLTGYNALDDRIVDITDNVRKDLDRSNDESRFGNPEYRPGLSGSASLSYSGKTGNNESQEFSAGARLRFAQGQIVQTIGVALDFADDNGVTTKEDVFGVYDLNYYFDDRFYGFVLGRVESDGLADELGENKTDAFVGFGPGYRILNSPDVTWRVQAGIGVRYTEDGINNDETETGYIVSSRFFYSFNENVFLTNDTDVLKSDSALGVNNDLGVNFKMSDAFSTRVSYLTEYNDSRPIKTDNKLGISLVYGF
;
A
#
# COMPACT_ATOMS: atom_id res chain seq x y z
N MET A 1 -7.07 28.49 -35.99
CA MET A 1 -7.45 28.01 -34.64
C MET A 1 -6.27 27.23 -34.07
N LYS A 2 -5.50 27.83 -33.16
CA LYS A 2 -4.57 27.15 -32.25
C LYS A 2 -4.61 27.92 -30.93
N THR A 3 -5.26 27.34 -29.94
CA THR A 3 -5.54 27.97 -28.65
C THR A 3 -4.29 27.82 -27.78
N LEU A 4 -3.60 28.93 -27.53
CA LEU A 4 -2.60 29.07 -26.47
C LEU A 4 -3.36 29.28 -25.15
N SER A 5 -3.28 28.34 -24.22
CA SER A 5 -3.74 28.54 -22.86
C SER A 5 -2.55 28.84 -21.96
N ASN A 6 -2.43 30.11 -21.56
CA ASN A 6 -1.51 30.56 -20.53
C ASN A 6 -2.04 30.12 -19.16
N ILE A 7 -1.33 29.24 -18.46
CA ILE A 7 -1.57 28.99 -17.03
C ILE A 7 -0.54 29.78 -16.25
N ALA A 8 -1.04 30.79 -15.53
CA ALA A 8 -0.30 31.64 -14.62
C ALA A 8 0.18 30.83 -13.41
N GLY A 9 1.47 30.98 -13.09
CA GLY A 9 2.14 30.29 -12.00
C GLY A 9 1.70 30.73 -10.62
N GLY A 10 1.45 29.75 -9.75
CA GLY A 10 1.62 29.86 -8.31
C GLY A 10 2.89 29.10 -7.95
N ALA A 11 3.92 29.81 -7.50
CA ALA A 11 5.15 29.21 -7.02
C ALA A 11 4.92 28.59 -5.63
N VAL A 12 4.89 27.26 -5.54
CA VAL A 12 5.09 26.55 -4.29
C VAL A 12 6.59 26.24 -4.20
N LEU A 13 7.23 26.72 -3.13
CA LEU A 13 8.64 26.49 -2.84
C LEU A 13 8.85 24.99 -2.56
N ALA A 14 9.41 24.25 -3.52
CA ALA A 14 9.80 22.86 -3.34
C ALA A 14 11.20 22.82 -2.70
N VAL A 15 11.31 22.25 -1.50
CA VAL A 15 12.60 21.84 -0.94
C VAL A 15 13.01 20.57 -1.67
N LEU A 16 13.96 20.71 -2.59
CA LEU A 16 14.57 19.61 -3.33
C LEU A 16 15.44 18.76 -2.39
N LEU A 17 14.93 17.62 -1.95
CA LEU A 17 15.77 16.48 -1.60
C LEU A 17 15.81 15.57 -2.82
N GLY A 18 16.93 15.63 -3.55
CA GLY A 18 17.16 14.78 -4.70
C GLY A 18 17.24 13.32 -4.27
N THR A 19 16.24 12.54 -4.66
CA THR A 19 16.37 11.09 -4.79
C THR A 19 15.98 10.74 -6.21
N THR A 20 16.87 10.03 -6.89
CA THR A 20 16.69 9.52 -8.24
C THR A 20 15.50 8.57 -8.26
N ALA A 21 14.50 8.87 -9.08
CA ALA A 21 13.44 7.95 -9.45
C ALA A 21 14.05 6.77 -10.21
N SER A 22 14.31 5.69 -9.50
CA SER A 22 14.51 4.36 -10.09
C SER A 22 14.56 3.36 -8.93
N MET A 23 13.42 2.79 -8.59
CA MET A 23 13.25 1.47 -7.96
C MET A 23 11.74 1.25 -7.78
N ALA A 24 11.06 0.83 -8.84
CA ALA A 24 9.71 0.30 -8.77
C ALA A 24 9.71 -1.05 -9.46
N GLN A 25 10.38 -2.03 -8.84
CA GLN A 25 10.18 -3.42 -9.17
C GLN A 25 10.02 -4.17 -7.85
N GLY A 26 8.78 -4.18 -7.35
CA GLY A 26 8.42 -5.17 -6.39
C GLY A 26 6.93 -5.37 -6.17
N THR A 27 6.48 -6.61 -6.34
CA THR A 27 5.10 -7.06 -6.07
C THR A 27 4.84 -7.06 -4.57
N LEU A 28 4.09 -6.06 -4.11
CA LEU A 28 3.77 -5.88 -2.69
C LEU A 28 2.53 -6.72 -2.29
N THR A 29 2.59 -7.29 -1.11
CA THR A 29 1.56 -8.19 -0.60
C THR A 29 0.42 -7.44 0.08
N GLY A 30 -0.73 -7.33 -0.59
CA GLY A 30 -1.98 -6.91 0.06
C GLY A 30 -2.04 -5.42 0.40
N TYR A 31 -2.67 -5.04 1.52
CA TYR A 31 -2.85 -3.62 1.87
C TYR A 31 -1.56 -2.85 2.13
N ASN A 32 -0.46 -3.52 2.46
CA ASN A 32 0.82 -2.84 2.60
C ASN A 32 1.25 -2.26 1.23
N ALA A 33 1.00 -2.99 0.14
CA ALA A 33 1.12 -2.49 -1.24
C ALA A 33 0.37 -1.19 -1.48
N LEU A 34 -0.91 -1.25 -1.15
CA LEU A 34 -1.80 -0.12 -1.33
C LEU A 34 -1.39 1.05 -0.46
N ASP A 35 -1.05 0.78 0.79
CA ASP A 35 -0.71 1.81 1.75
C ASP A 35 0.60 2.48 1.35
N ASP A 36 1.61 1.72 0.91
CA ASP A 36 2.87 2.26 0.38
C ASP A 36 2.66 3.04 -0.91
N ARG A 37 1.89 2.51 -1.87
CA ARG A 37 1.51 3.26 -3.08
C ARG A 37 0.80 4.56 -2.70
N ILE A 38 -0.13 4.53 -1.76
CA ILE A 38 -0.79 5.74 -1.28
C ILE A 38 0.19 6.64 -0.51
N VAL A 39 1.18 6.12 0.23
CA VAL A 39 2.21 6.95 0.89
C VAL A 39 3.06 7.63 -0.17
N ASP A 40 3.50 6.91 -1.20
CA ASP A 40 4.27 7.44 -2.34
C ASP A 40 3.44 8.46 -3.12
N ILE A 41 2.15 8.20 -3.35
CA ILE A 41 1.18 9.19 -3.88
C ILE A 41 1.14 10.43 -2.97
N THR A 42 1.31 10.26 -1.66
CA THR A 42 1.14 11.30 -0.63
C THR A 42 2.44 12.00 -0.24
N ASP A 43 3.59 11.69 -0.85
CA ASP A 43 4.86 12.41 -0.61
C ASP A 43 4.81 13.89 -1.07
N ASN A 44 3.70 14.32 -1.69
CA ASN A 44 3.27 15.72 -1.73
C ASN A 44 2.02 15.96 -0.86
N VAL A 45 2.23 15.86 0.46
CA VAL A 45 1.49 16.46 1.59
C VAL A 45 0.00 16.70 1.35
N ARG A 46 -0.86 15.81 1.88
CA ARG A 46 -2.17 16.21 2.47
C ARG A 46 -3.00 15.14 3.19
N LYS A 47 -2.59 13.86 3.29
CA LYS A 47 -3.56 12.80 3.71
C LYS A 47 -3.10 11.72 4.70
N ASP A 48 -2.00 11.91 5.44
CA ASP A 48 -1.65 10.95 6.51
C ASP A 48 -2.47 11.12 7.80
N LEU A 49 -3.36 12.12 7.85
CA LEU A 49 -4.21 12.38 9.01
C LEU A 49 -5.18 11.21 9.31
N ASP A 50 -5.65 10.52 8.28
CA ASP A 50 -6.60 9.41 8.44
C ASP A 50 -5.91 8.07 8.74
N ARG A 51 -4.66 7.87 8.31
CA ARG A 51 -3.94 6.60 8.51
C ARG A 51 -3.31 6.49 9.89
N SER A 52 -2.80 7.61 10.41
CA SER A 52 -2.15 7.63 11.71
C SER A 52 -3.16 7.48 12.86
N ASN A 53 -4.45 7.74 12.62
CA ASN A 53 -5.51 7.46 13.58
C ASN A 53 -6.42 6.31 13.14
N ASP A 54 -5.98 5.47 12.19
CA ASP A 54 -6.78 4.32 11.75
C ASP A 54 -6.72 3.17 12.79
N GLU A 55 -7.18 3.46 14.00
CA GLU A 55 -7.59 2.44 14.98
C GLU A 55 -8.59 1.45 14.35
N SER A 56 -9.29 1.80 13.26
CA SER A 56 -10.24 0.91 12.59
C SER A 56 -9.56 -0.27 11.85
N ARG A 57 -8.27 -0.14 11.53
CA ARG A 57 -7.43 -1.18 10.94
C ARG A 57 -6.93 -2.20 11.95
N PHE A 58 -6.75 -1.79 13.20
CA PHE A 58 -6.08 -2.58 14.24
C PHE A 58 -6.94 -2.87 15.46
N GLY A 59 -8.09 -2.21 15.62
CA GLY A 59 -9.04 -2.44 16.71
C GLY A 59 -10.03 -3.58 16.41
N ASN A 60 -10.78 -3.95 17.46
CA ASN A 60 -11.88 -4.91 17.33
C ASN A 60 -13.00 -4.31 16.41
N PRO A 61 -13.49 -5.03 15.37
CA PRO A 61 -14.61 -4.67 14.52
C PRO A 61 -15.83 -4.16 15.27
N GLU A 62 -16.05 -4.71 16.46
CA GLU A 62 -17.14 -4.31 17.35
C GLU A 62 -17.04 -2.85 17.80
N TYR A 63 -15.85 -2.26 17.84
CA TYR A 63 -15.66 -0.92 18.37
C TYR A 63 -16.12 0.19 17.44
N ARG A 64 -16.17 -0.02 16.11
CA ARG A 64 -16.69 1.00 15.17
C ARG A 64 -17.33 0.39 13.91
N PRO A 65 -18.64 0.04 13.97
CA PRO A 65 -19.45 -0.20 12.78
C PRO A 65 -19.52 1.05 11.90
N GLY A 66 -19.60 0.86 10.59
CA GLY A 66 -19.78 1.94 9.62
C GLY A 66 -18.79 1.90 8.46
N LEU A 67 -18.88 2.94 7.64
CA LEU A 67 -17.99 3.19 6.51
C LEU A 67 -16.84 4.10 6.97
N SER A 68 -15.61 3.67 6.77
CA SER A 68 -14.40 4.48 6.89
C SER A 68 -13.57 4.37 5.61
N GLY A 69 -12.63 5.27 5.39
CA GLY A 69 -11.80 5.21 4.20
C GLY A 69 -10.88 6.41 4.07
N SER A 70 -10.00 6.34 3.08
CA SER A 70 -9.07 7.40 2.70
C SER A 70 -8.91 7.37 1.18
N ALA A 71 -8.56 8.49 0.57
CA ALA A 71 -8.26 8.54 -0.86
C ALA A 71 -7.25 9.63 -1.12
N SER A 72 -6.26 9.44 -1.97
CA SER A 72 -5.20 10.39 -2.34
C SER A 72 -5.19 10.69 -3.83
N LEU A 73 -4.63 11.84 -4.19
CA LEU A 73 -4.45 12.29 -5.56
C LEU A 73 -3.23 13.20 -5.61
N SER A 74 -2.32 12.95 -6.53
CA SER A 74 -1.09 13.71 -6.73
C SER A 74 -0.85 13.92 -8.22
N TYR A 75 -0.34 15.09 -8.55
CA TYR A 75 0.10 15.44 -9.88
C TYR A 75 1.32 16.35 -9.79
N SER A 76 2.38 16.00 -10.50
CA SER A 76 3.61 16.79 -10.61
C SER A 76 3.96 16.96 -12.08
N GLY A 77 4.39 18.16 -12.45
CA GLY A 77 4.76 18.48 -13.82
C GLY A 77 5.98 19.39 -13.83
N LYS A 78 7.01 19.00 -14.56
CA LYS A 78 8.24 19.76 -14.77
C LYS A 78 8.39 20.10 -16.24
N THR A 79 8.83 21.31 -16.53
CA THR A 79 9.11 21.78 -17.89
C THR A 79 10.47 22.49 -17.92
N GLY A 80 11.02 22.68 -19.11
CA GLY A 80 12.31 23.35 -19.33
C GLY A 80 13.30 22.44 -20.05
N ASN A 81 14.48 22.24 -19.47
CA ASN A 81 15.52 21.39 -20.06
C ASN A 81 15.15 19.89 -20.03
N ASN A 82 14.30 19.49 -19.09
CA ASN A 82 13.68 18.17 -19.00
C ASN A 82 12.20 18.38 -18.74
N GLU A 83 11.36 17.64 -19.45
CA GLU A 83 9.92 17.61 -19.26
C GLU A 83 9.56 16.32 -18.54
N SER A 84 8.86 16.39 -17.42
CA SER A 84 8.37 15.19 -16.74
C SER A 84 6.96 15.42 -16.21
N GLN A 85 6.14 14.39 -16.22
CA GLN A 85 4.79 14.42 -15.69
C GLN A 85 4.58 13.16 -14.86
N GLU A 86 4.01 13.32 -13.68
CA GLU A 86 3.71 12.23 -12.77
C GLU A 86 2.28 12.45 -12.28
N PHE A 87 1.46 11.42 -12.38
CA PHE A 87 0.09 11.40 -11.91
C PHE A 87 -0.14 10.14 -11.09
N SER A 88 -0.61 10.29 -9.87
CA SER A 88 -0.96 9.14 -9.05
C SER A 88 -2.24 9.36 -8.25
N ALA A 89 -3.02 8.30 -8.07
CA ALA A 89 -4.30 8.33 -7.38
C ALA A 89 -4.50 7.05 -6.58
N GLY A 90 -5.11 7.15 -5.40
CA GLY A 90 -5.40 5.98 -4.59
C GLY A 90 -6.65 6.15 -3.76
N ALA A 91 -7.34 5.07 -3.45
CA ALA A 91 -8.50 5.07 -2.57
C ALA A 91 -8.60 3.76 -1.81
N ARG A 92 -9.06 3.85 -0.58
CA ARG A 92 -9.34 2.74 0.31
C ARG A 92 -10.66 3.00 1.02
N LEU A 93 -11.53 2.01 0.99
CA LEU A 93 -12.82 2.04 1.69
C LEU A 93 -12.93 0.79 2.55
N ARG A 94 -13.38 0.96 3.79
CA ARG A 94 -13.62 -0.09 4.76
C ARG A 94 -15.07 0.03 5.24
N PHE A 95 -15.79 -1.07 5.20
CA PHE A 95 -17.16 -1.15 5.68
C PHE A 95 -17.26 -2.26 6.73
N ALA A 96 -17.62 -1.90 7.95
CA ALA A 96 -17.82 -2.84 9.05
C ALA A 96 -19.30 -2.86 9.48
N GLN A 97 -19.92 -4.04 9.45
CA GLN A 97 -21.30 -4.24 9.90
C GLN A 97 -21.44 -5.58 10.61
N GLY A 98 -21.71 -5.54 11.91
CA GLY A 98 -21.81 -6.74 12.75
C GLY A 98 -20.54 -7.56 12.68
N GLN A 99 -20.66 -8.83 12.26
CA GLN A 99 -19.56 -9.78 12.13
C GLN A 99 -18.78 -9.65 10.82
N ILE A 100 -19.17 -8.77 9.90
CA ILE A 100 -18.56 -8.65 8.58
C ILE A 100 -17.76 -7.36 8.49
N VAL A 101 -16.50 -7.46 8.05
CA VAL A 101 -15.67 -6.31 7.70
C VAL A 101 -15.15 -6.50 6.27
N GLN A 102 -15.48 -5.56 5.41
CA GLN A 102 -15.03 -5.51 4.02
C GLN A 102 -14.08 -4.35 3.85
N THR A 103 -13.01 -4.55 3.07
CA THR A 103 -12.10 -3.48 2.69
C THR A 103 -11.85 -3.58 1.19
N ILE A 104 -11.99 -2.46 0.48
CA ILE A 104 -11.67 -2.32 -0.93
C ILE A 104 -10.56 -1.28 -1.04
N GLY A 105 -9.59 -1.52 -1.91
CA GLY A 105 -8.49 -0.61 -2.19
C GLY A 105 -8.16 -0.57 -3.67
N VAL A 106 -7.84 0.61 -4.17
CA VAL A 106 -7.39 0.84 -5.54
C VAL A 106 -6.27 1.88 -5.56
N ALA A 107 -5.26 1.68 -6.40
CA ALA A 107 -4.21 2.66 -6.65
C ALA A 107 -3.81 2.66 -8.14
N LEU A 108 -3.40 3.82 -8.61
CA LEU A 108 -3.02 4.12 -9.98
C LEU A 108 -1.78 5.00 -9.93
N ASP A 109 -0.76 4.67 -10.71
CA ASP A 109 0.48 5.44 -10.83
C ASP A 109 0.88 5.55 -12.31
N PHE A 110 1.08 6.77 -12.79
CA PHE A 110 1.49 7.07 -14.15
C PHE A 110 2.65 8.05 -14.12
N ALA A 111 3.71 7.80 -14.89
CA ALA A 111 4.82 8.73 -15.02
C ALA A 111 5.34 8.75 -16.45
N ASP A 112 5.70 9.94 -16.92
CA ASP A 112 6.30 10.22 -18.21
C ASP A 112 7.54 11.10 -18.03
N ASP A 113 8.63 10.77 -18.72
CA ASP A 113 9.83 11.60 -18.83
C ASP A 113 10.17 11.84 -20.31
N ASN A 114 10.22 13.12 -20.68
CA ASN A 114 10.46 13.64 -22.03
C ASN A 114 9.58 12.98 -23.11
N GLY A 115 8.32 12.69 -22.78
CA GLY A 115 7.35 12.07 -23.69
C GLY A 115 7.48 10.55 -23.83
N VAL A 116 8.28 9.90 -22.98
CA VAL A 116 8.35 8.44 -22.86
C VAL A 116 7.72 8.04 -21.52
N THR A 117 6.76 7.14 -21.56
CA THR A 117 6.12 6.60 -20.35
C THR A 117 7.11 5.72 -19.61
N THR A 118 7.35 6.06 -18.35
CA THR A 118 8.31 5.40 -17.46
C THR A 118 7.64 4.64 -16.32
N LYS A 119 6.34 4.91 -16.07
CA LYS A 119 5.52 4.12 -15.14
C LYS A 119 4.06 4.07 -15.57
N GLU A 120 3.46 2.88 -15.50
CA GLU A 120 2.01 2.66 -15.68
C GLU A 120 1.58 1.51 -14.77
N ASP A 121 1.26 1.79 -13.52
CA ASP A 121 0.86 0.75 -12.57
C ASP A 121 -0.61 0.90 -12.17
N VAL A 122 -1.29 -0.24 -12.10
CA VAL A 122 -2.64 -0.35 -11.57
C VAL A 122 -2.66 -1.41 -10.49
N PHE A 123 -3.21 -1.07 -9.32
CA PHE A 123 -3.35 -1.98 -8.21
C PHE A 123 -4.78 -1.99 -7.67
N GLY A 124 -5.28 -3.17 -7.34
CA GLY A 124 -6.58 -3.39 -6.74
C GLY A 124 -6.53 -4.48 -5.66
N VAL A 125 -7.27 -4.27 -4.57
CA VAL A 125 -7.38 -5.25 -3.48
C VAL A 125 -8.77 -5.26 -2.87
N TYR A 126 -9.23 -6.44 -2.50
CA TYR A 126 -10.47 -6.68 -1.76
C TYR A 126 -10.21 -7.69 -0.65
N ASP A 127 -10.67 -7.37 0.56
CA ASP A 127 -10.59 -8.24 1.73
C ASP A 127 -11.94 -8.29 2.43
N LEU A 128 -12.39 -9.50 2.71
CA LEU A 128 -13.61 -9.81 3.43
C LEU A 128 -13.25 -10.64 4.65
N ASN A 129 -13.48 -10.07 5.82
CA ASN A 129 -13.30 -10.73 7.11
C ASN A 129 -14.67 -11.03 7.72
N TYR A 130 -14.88 -12.29 8.10
CA TYR A 130 -16.05 -12.77 8.83
C TYR A 130 -15.64 -13.22 10.24
N TYR A 131 -16.08 -12.50 11.27
CA TYR A 131 -15.74 -12.74 12.67
C TYR A 131 -16.72 -13.74 13.29
N PHE A 132 -16.21 -14.91 13.68
CA PHE A 132 -16.98 -15.92 14.40
C PHE A 132 -17.10 -15.57 15.88
N ASP A 133 -16.00 -15.04 16.43
CA ASP A 133 -15.90 -14.49 17.78
C ASP A 133 -14.89 -13.32 17.81
N ASP A 134 -14.60 -12.78 18.99
CA ASP A 134 -13.70 -11.62 19.17
C ASP A 134 -12.26 -11.89 18.71
N ARG A 135 -11.86 -13.16 18.61
CA ARG A 135 -10.50 -13.62 18.30
C ARG A 135 -10.42 -14.33 16.96
N PHE A 136 -11.34 -15.21 16.64
CA PHE A 136 -11.31 -16.06 15.46
C PHE A 136 -12.16 -15.51 14.33
N TYR A 137 -11.57 -15.42 13.14
CA TYR A 137 -12.25 -14.95 11.94
C TYR A 137 -11.81 -15.75 10.71
N GLY A 138 -12.66 -15.79 9.70
CA GLY A 138 -12.28 -16.22 8.36
C GLY A 138 -12.01 -15.00 7.49
N PHE A 139 -11.04 -15.08 6.60
CA PHE A 139 -10.78 -14.03 5.61
C PHE A 139 -10.85 -14.57 4.19
N VAL A 140 -11.20 -13.70 3.26
CA VAL A 140 -11.06 -13.89 1.81
C VAL A 140 -10.37 -12.65 1.28
N LEU A 141 -9.24 -12.85 0.61
CA LEU A 141 -8.41 -11.81 0.02
C LEU A 141 -8.36 -12.01 -1.49
N GLY A 142 -8.65 -10.96 -2.25
CA GLY A 142 -8.37 -10.87 -3.67
C GLY A 142 -7.50 -9.65 -3.94
N ARG A 143 -6.46 -9.80 -4.75
CA ARG A 143 -5.65 -8.68 -5.23
C ARG A 143 -5.31 -8.87 -6.70
N VAL A 144 -5.06 -7.76 -7.36
CA VAL A 144 -4.53 -7.71 -8.72
C VAL A 144 -3.63 -6.50 -8.84
N GLU A 145 -2.49 -6.71 -9.46
CA GLU A 145 -1.52 -5.69 -9.82
C GLU A 145 -1.22 -5.86 -11.30
N SER A 146 -1.12 -4.74 -12.02
CA SER A 146 -0.76 -4.71 -13.43
C SER A 146 0.27 -3.63 -13.66
N ASP A 147 1.34 -3.99 -14.36
CA ASP A 147 2.33 -3.09 -14.92
C ASP A 147 2.07 -2.99 -16.44
N GLY A 148 1.68 -1.80 -16.89
CA GLY A 148 1.35 -1.51 -18.28
C GLY A 148 2.57 -1.32 -19.18
N LEU A 149 3.77 -1.17 -18.59
CA LEU A 149 5.02 -1.04 -19.34
C LEU A 149 5.78 -2.35 -19.50
N ALA A 150 5.40 -3.39 -18.75
CA ALA A 150 5.99 -4.72 -18.89
C ALA A 150 5.75 -5.28 -20.30
N ASP A 151 6.80 -5.30 -21.11
CA ASP A 151 6.78 -5.80 -22.50
C ASP A 151 7.91 -6.80 -22.81
N GLU A 152 8.80 -7.05 -21.86
CA GLU A 152 9.90 -8.00 -21.98
C GLU A 152 9.69 -9.33 -21.22
N LEU A 153 10.46 -10.35 -21.62
CA LEU A 153 10.53 -11.64 -20.95
C LEU A 153 11.14 -11.49 -19.55
N GLY A 154 10.38 -11.86 -18.51
CA GLY A 154 10.81 -11.77 -17.11
C GLY A 154 10.32 -10.51 -16.39
N GLU A 155 9.63 -9.60 -17.08
CA GLU A 155 8.87 -8.52 -16.46
C GLU A 155 7.46 -9.01 -16.12
N ASN A 156 7.02 -8.83 -14.88
CA ASN A 156 5.69 -9.22 -14.45
C ASN A 156 4.67 -8.16 -14.87
N LYS A 157 3.91 -8.46 -15.91
CA LYS A 157 2.84 -7.61 -16.43
C LYS A 157 1.57 -7.65 -15.58
N THR A 158 1.21 -8.83 -15.06
CA THR A 158 0.06 -8.96 -14.16
C THR A 158 0.38 -9.94 -13.04
N ASP A 159 0.08 -9.56 -11.79
CA ASP A 159 0.10 -10.44 -10.62
C ASP A 159 -1.25 -10.36 -9.91
N ALA A 160 -1.99 -11.46 -9.94
CA ALA A 160 -3.23 -11.59 -9.19
C ALA A 160 -3.11 -12.70 -8.16
N PHE A 161 -3.74 -12.50 -7.01
CA PHE A 161 -3.84 -13.54 -5.99
C PHE A 161 -5.22 -13.53 -5.36
N VAL A 162 -5.83 -14.70 -5.26
CA VAL A 162 -7.08 -14.90 -4.52
C VAL A 162 -6.87 -16.02 -3.52
N GLY A 163 -7.06 -15.72 -2.24
CA GLY A 163 -6.85 -16.67 -1.16
C GLY A 163 -7.87 -16.51 -0.06
N PHE A 164 -7.97 -17.55 0.77
CA PHE A 164 -8.82 -17.54 1.95
C PHE A 164 -8.16 -18.34 3.06
N GLY A 165 -8.60 -18.09 4.29
CA GLY A 165 -8.08 -18.82 5.42
C GLY A 165 -8.58 -18.33 6.77
N PRO A 166 -8.15 -18.97 7.86
CA PRO A 166 -8.39 -18.49 9.20
C PRO A 166 -7.47 -17.33 9.57
N GLY A 167 -8.00 -16.46 10.43
CA GLY A 167 -7.28 -15.44 11.16
C GLY A 167 -7.58 -15.55 12.65
N TYR A 168 -6.60 -15.14 13.47
CA TYR A 168 -6.67 -15.20 14.92
C TYR A 168 -6.07 -13.94 15.54
N ARG A 169 -6.82 -13.30 16.44
CA ARG A 169 -6.30 -12.23 17.30
C ARG A 169 -5.67 -12.83 18.54
N ILE A 170 -4.37 -12.65 18.64
CA ILE A 170 -3.59 -13.06 19.81
C ILE A 170 -3.77 -12.03 20.93
N LEU A 171 -3.72 -10.75 20.59
CA LEU A 171 -3.95 -9.63 21.50
C LEU A 171 -5.03 -8.72 20.95
N ASN A 172 -5.95 -8.26 21.80
CA ASN A 172 -7.06 -7.41 21.42
C ASN A 172 -7.46 -6.49 22.59
N SER A 173 -6.56 -5.56 22.91
CA SER A 173 -6.76 -4.51 23.92
C SER A 173 -6.71 -3.13 23.25
N PRO A 174 -7.25 -2.08 23.87
CA PRO A 174 -7.21 -0.72 23.31
C PRO A 174 -5.79 -0.25 22.95
N ASP A 175 -4.81 -0.59 23.78
CA ASP A 175 -3.42 -0.15 23.61
C ASP A 175 -2.56 -1.12 22.80
N VAL A 176 -2.96 -2.39 22.70
CA VAL A 176 -2.15 -3.44 22.05
C VAL A 176 -3.05 -4.40 21.29
N THR A 177 -2.81 -4.49 19.99
CA THR A 177 -3.50 -5.46 19.15
C THR A 177 -2.53 -6.23 18.30
N TRP A 178 -2.78 -7.52 18.18
CA TRP A 178 -1.97 -8.40 17.37
C TRP A 178 -2.85 -9.45 16.75
N ARG A 179 -2.87 -9.49 15.43
CA ARG A 179 -3.55 -10.52 14.65
C ARG A 179 -2.60 -11.19 13.70
N VAL A 180 -2.83 -12.48 13.52
CA VAL A 180 -2.15 -13.31 12.54
C VAL A 180 -3.20 -13.99 11.69
N GLN A 181 -2.90 -14.18 10.42
CA GLN A 181 -3.75 -14.92 9.51
C GLN A 181 -2.88 -15.76 8.59
N ALA A 182 -3.39 -16.92 8.21
CA ALA A 182 -2.72 -17.82 7.30
C ALA A 182 -3.76 -18.41 6.36
N GLY A 183 -3.43 -18.51 5.08
CA GLY A 183 -4.37 -18.98 4.07
C GLY A 183 -3.69 -19.63 2.89
N ILE A 184 -4.52 -20.26 2.08
CA ILE A 184 -4.15 -20.84 0.80
C ILE A 184 -4.98 -20.15 -0.28
N GLY A 185 -4.43 -20.07 -1.48
CA GLY A 185 -5.05 -19.42 -2.60
C GLY A 185 -4.44 -19.85 -3.92
N VAL A 186 -4.88 -19.16 -4.97
CA VAL A 186 -4.35 -19.28 -6.32
C VAL A 186 -3.70 -17.95 -6.66
N ARG A 187 -2.47 -18.02 -7.16
CA ARG A 187 -1.76 -16.88 -7.74
C ARG A 187 -1.75 -17.05 -9.26
N TYR A 188 -2.04 -15.99 -9.97
CA TYR A 188 -1.90 -15.87 -11.41
C TYR A 188 -0.81 -14.84 -11.67
N THR A 189 0.12 -15.17 -12.55
CA THR A 189 1.16 -14.25 -12.98
C THR A 189 1.27 -14.30 -14.50
N GLU A 190 1.38 -13.14 -15.13
CA GLU A 190 1.56 -12.99 -16.57
C GLU A 190 2.79 -12.12 -16.83
N ASP A 191 3.65 -12.55 -17.74
CA ASP A 191 4.84 -11.80 -18.13
C ASP A 191 4.59 -10.80 -19.28
N GLY A 192 5.57 -9.94 -19.56
CA GLY A 192 5.50 -8.93 -20.62
C GLY A 192 5.28 -9.49 -22.04
N ILE A 193 5.58 -10.77 -22.28
CA ILE A 193 5.31 -11.44 -23.57
C ILE A 193 4.04 -12.32 -23.57
N ASN A 194 3.21 -12.20 -22.53
CA ASN A 194 1.93 -12.90 -22.34
C ASN A 194 2.07 -14.41 -22.10
N ASN A 195 3.16 -14.89 -21.49
CA ASN A 195 3.14 -16.20 -20.85
C ASN A 195 2.46 -16.07 -19.48
N ASP A 196 1.48 -16.92 -19.24
CA ASP A 196 0.78 -16.99 -17.97
C ASP A 196 1.18 -18.23 -17.16
N GLU A 197 1.22 -18.05 -15.85
CA GLU A 197 1.43 -19.11 -14.88
C GLU A 197 0.35 -18.99 -13.80
N THR A 198 -0.32 -20.12 -13.53
CA THR A 198 -1.29 -20.22 -12.43
C THR A 198 -0.79 -21.26 -11.46
N GLU A 199 -0.62 -20.86 -10.21
CA GLU A 199 0.00 -21.69 -9.18
C GLU A 199 -0.72 -21.56 -7.84
N THR A 200 -0.43 -22.51 -6.95
CA THR A 200 -0.96 -22.45 -5.59
C THR A 200 -0.11 -21.51 -4.76
N GLY A 201 -0.77 -20.56 -4.07
CA GLY A 201 -0.12 -19.62 -3.17
C GLY A 201 -0.51 -19.87 -1.72
N TYR A 202 0.42 -19.67 -0.80
CA TYR A 202 0.23 -19.68 0.63
C TYR A 202 0.54 -18.31 1.19
N ILE A 203 -0.38 -17.73 1.95
CA ILE A 203 -0.20 -16.42 2.56
C ILE A 203 -0.15 -16.55 4.08
N VAL A 204 0.78 -15.83 4.71
CA VAL A 204 0.82 -15.61 6.15
C VAL A 204 0.98 -14.11 6.38
N SER A 205 0.08 -13.53 7.14
CA SER A 205 0.12 -12.11 7.47
C SER A 205 0.10 -11.93 8.99
N SER A 206 0.95 -11.05 9.49
CA SER A 206 0.97 -10.58 10.87
C SER A 206 0.74 -9.08 10.86
N ARG A 207 -0.11 -8.60 11.75
CA ARG A 207 -0.41 -7.18 11.94
C ARG A 207 -0.33 -6.87 13.41
N PHE A 208 0.69 -6.12 13.81
CA PHE A 208 0.97 -5.75 15.19
C PHE A 208 0.82 -4.24 15.36
N PHE A 209 0.10 -3.84 16.41
CA PHE A 209 -0.10 -2.46 16.79
C PHE A 209 0.15 -2.32 18.29
N TYR A 210 0.91 -1.29 18.65
CA TYR A 210 1.21 -0.95 20.03
C TYR A 210 1.17 0.56 20.22
N SER A 211 0.25 1.02 21.06
CA SER A 211 0.17 2.40 21.52
C SER A 211 1.05 2.57 22.76
N PHE A 212 2.09 3.40 22.67
CA PHE A 212 2.87 3.79 23.86
C PHE A 212 2.09 4.81 24.70
N ASN A 213 1.38 5.71 24.03
CA ASN A 213 0.48 6.72 24.58
C ASN A 213 -0.36 7.33 23.44
N GLU A 214 -1.25 8.26 23.76
CA GLU A 214 -2.11 8.96 22.79
C GLU A 214 -1.35 9.69 21.67
N ASN A 215 -0.06 9.95 21.86
CA ASN A 215 0.78 10.68 20.92
C ASN A 215 1.75 9.79 20.14
N VAL A 216 2.00 8.55 20.58
CA VAL A 216 3.06 7.71 20.01
C VAL A 216 2.58 6.27 19.92
N PHE A 217 2.58 5.73 18.70
CA PHE A 217 2.23 4.34 18.46
C PHE A 217 3.11 3.73 17.37
N LEU A 218 3.25 2.41 17.46
CA LEU A 218 4.04 1.58 16.58
C LEU A 218 3.15 0.58 15.85
N THR A 219 3.46 0.38 14.57
CA THR A 219 2.86 -0.61 13.70
C THR A 219 3.95 -1.52 13.15
N ASN A 220 3.75 -2.83 13.18
CA ASN A 220 4.59 -3.77 12.43
C ASN A 220 3.72 -4.75 11.66
N ASP A 221 3.78 -4.62 10.33
CA ASP A 221 2.96 -5.38 9.43
C ASP A 221 3.86 -6.26 8.58
N THR A 222 3.74 -7.58 8.77
CA THR A 222 4.49 -8.58 8.03
C THR A 222 3.58 -9.36 7.13
N ASP A 223 3.98 -9.59 5.89
CA ASP A 223 3.31 -10.49 4.97
C ASP A 223 4.33 -11.43 4.36
N VAL A 224 3.92 -12.67 4.18
CA VAL A 224 4.68 -13.71 3.51
C VAL A 224 3.75 -14.32 2.50
N LEU A 225 4.09 -14.25 1.22
CA LEU A 225 3.42 -14.97 0.16
C LEU A 225 4.40 -15.95 -0.44
N LYS A 226 4.09 -17.24 -0.34
CA LYS A 226 4.88 -18.30 -0.94
C LYS A 226 4.08 -18.96 -2.05
N SER A 227 4.66 -19.07 -3.22
CA SER A 227 4.17 -19.93 -4.30
C SER A 227 5.31 -20.81 -4.82
N ASP A 228 5.07 -21.58 -5.88
CA ASP A 228 6.09 -22.47 -6.45
C ASP A 228 7.15 -21.66 -7.22
N SER A 229 6.75 -20.53 -7.82
CA SER A 229 7.63 -19.61 -8.55
C SER A 229 8.49 -18.73 -7.64
N ALA A 230 7.95 -18.27 -6.50
CA ALA A 230 8.63 -17.29 -5.65
C ALA A 230 8.14 -17.27 -4.19
N LEU A 231 9.04 -16.87 -3.29
CA LEU A 231 8.77 -16.45 -1.92
C LEU A 231 8.96 -14.93 -1.79
N GLY A 232 7.85 -14.23 -1.59
CA GLY A 232 7.82 -12.82 -1.21
C GLY A 232 7.63 -12.65 0.30
N VAL A 233 8.43 -11.79 0.92
CA VAL A 233 8.24 -11.34 2.31
C VAL A 233 8.27 -9.82 2.34
N ASN A 234 7.29 -9.21 2.99
CA ASN A 234 7.21 -7.77 3.19
C ASN A 234 7.11 -7.47 4.69
N ASN A 235 7.90 -6.53 5.18
CA ASN A 235 7.81 -6.02 6.55
C ASN A 235 7.79 -4.50 6.54
N ASP A 236 6.69 -3.89 6.99
CA ASP A 236 6.60 -2.46 7.25
C ASP A 236 6.63 -2.22 8.77
N LEU A 237 7.70 -1.61 9.26
CA LEU A 237 7.80 -1.11 10.62
C LEU A 237 7.57 0.41 10.61
N GLY A 238 6.49 0.85 11.22
CA GLY A 238 6.15 2.27 11.34
C GLY A 238 6.14 2.74 12.80
N VAL A 239 6.75 3.88 13.07
CA VAL A 239 6.60 4.63 14.32
C VAL A 239 5.99 5.97 14.00
N ASN A 240 4.91 6.30 14.71
CA ASN A 240 4.10 7.48 14.42
C ASN A 240 4.04 8.36 15.66
N PHE A 241 4.20 9.66 15.45
CA PHE A 241 4.24 10.69 16.47
C PHE A 241 3.17 11.73 16.14
N LYS A 242 2.09 11.78 16.92
CA LYS A 242 1.16 12.90 16.93
C LYS A 242 1.76 14.02 17.78
N MET A 243 2.33 15.03 17.12
CA MET A 243 2.96 16.18 17.78
C MET A 243 1.92 17.19 18.27
N SER A 244 0.85 17.38 17.50
CA SER A 244 -0.33 18.17 17.88
C SER A 244 -1.54 17.68 17.09
N ASP A 245 -2.71 18.31 17.27
CA ASP A 245 -3.87 18.02 16.40
C ASP A 245 -3.61 18.38 14.94
N ALA A 246 -2.64 19.27 14.71
CA ALA A 246 -2.27 19.76 13.40
C ALA A 246 -1.00 19.11 12.84
N PHE A 247 -0.16 18.45 13.64
CA PHE A 247 1.11 17.90 13.17
C PHE A 247 1.28 16.45 13.56
N SER A 248 1.61 15.61 12.59
CA SER A 248 2.00 14.22 12.80
C SER A 248 3.25 13.89 12.00
N THR A 249 4.11 13.06 12.56
CA THR A 249 5.32 12.54 11.88
C THR A 249 5.25 11.02 11.86
N ARG A 250 5.56 10.41 10.71
CA ARG A 250 5.76 8.96 10.61
C ARG A 250 7.19 8.69 10.17
N VAL A 251 7.81 7.74 10.83
CA VAL A 251 9.08 7.13 10.40
C VAL A 251 8.78 5.67 10.09
N SER A 252 9.02 5.26 8.85
CA SER A 252 8.81 3.88 8.40
C SER A 252 10.11 3.25 7.91
N TYR A 253 10.25 1.96 8.17
CA TYR A 253 11.30 1.12 7.63
C TYR A 253 10.65 -0.09 6.97
N LEU A 254 10.69 -0.10 5.64
CA LEU A 254 10.16 -1.16 4.82
C LEU A 254 11.30 -2.08 4.40
N THR A 255 11.09 -3.38 4.59
CA THR A 255 11.96 -4.43 4.05
C THR A 255 11.14 -5.31 3.13
N GLU A 256 11.56 -5.38 1.88
CA GLU A 256 11.03 -6.29 0.87
C GLU A 256 12.04 -7.38 0.62
N TYR A 257 11.58 -8.62 0.59
CA TYR A 257 12.37 -9.77 0.17
C TYR A 257 11.62 -10.52 -0.93
N ASN A 258 12.32 -10.86 -2.00
CA ASN A 258 11.82 -11.70 -3.05
C ASN A 258 12.94 -12.59 -3.58
N ASP A 259 12.77 -13.91 -3.51
CA ASP A 259 13.82 -14.85 -3.89
C ASP A 259 13.99 -15.04 -5.40
N SER A 260 13.04 -14.59 -6.22
CA SER A 260 13.11 -14.61 -7.68
C SER A 260 13.93 -13.44 -8.27
N ARG A 261 14.26 -12.43 -7.47
CA ARG A 261 15.01 -11.24 -7.91
C ARG A 261 16.54 -11.43 -7.84
N PRO A 262 17.33 -10.75 -8.69
CA PRO A 262 18.80 -10.73 -8.59
C PRO A 262 19.29 -10.13 -7.27
N ILE A 263 18.67 -9.02 -6.84
CA ILE A 263 18.82 -8.46 -5.50
C ILE A 263 17.58 -8.90 -4.73
N LYS A 264 17.80 -9.78 -3.76
CA LYS A 264 16.71 -10.43 -3.04
C LYS A 264 16.09 -9.58 -1.95
N THR A 265 16.73 -8.48 -1.56
CA THR A 265 16.29 -7.67 -0.42
C THR A 265 16.47 -6.20 -0.70
N ASP A 266 15.36 -5.49 -0.66
CA ASP A 266 15.29 -4.05 -0.79
C ASP A 266 14.84 -3.44 0.54
N ASN A 267 15.41 -2.30 0.90
CA ASN A 267 15.05 -1.60 2.13
C ASN A 267 14.77 -0.14 1.82
N LYS A 268 13.69 0.40 2.38
CA LYS A 268 13.28 1.80 2.21
C LYS A 268 13.04 2.44 3.58
N LEU A 269 13.71 3.56 3.81
CA LEU A 269 13.48 4.41 4.99
C LEU A 269 12.61 5.59 4.57
N GLY A 270 11.39 5.65 5.11
CA GLY A 270 10.45 6.75 4.90
C GLY A 270 10.40 7.66 6.12
N ILE A 271 10.39 8.98 5.88
CA ILE A 271 10.10 9.98 6.90
C ILE A 271 9.09 10.95 6.32
N SER A 272 7.88 10.97 6.88
CA SER A 272 6.83 11.91 6.48
C SER A 272 6.48 12.84 7.65
N LEU A 273 6.33 14.13 7.36
CA LEU A 273 5.76 15.13 8.26
C LEU A 273 4.47 15.64 7.63
N VAL A 274 3.38 15.51 8.38
CA VAL A 274 2.05 15.86 7.90
C VAL A 274 1.45 16.94 8.77
N TYR A 275 0.98 17.99 8.08
CA TYR A 275 0.21 19.07 8.66
C TYR A 275 -1.29 18.89 8.32
N GLY A 276 -2.12 18.67 9.32
CA GLY A 276 -3.58 18.80 9.27
C GLY A 276 -4.02 20.12 9.88
N PHE A 277 -5.14 20.68 9.44
CA PHE A 277 -5.73 21.87 10.03
C PHE A 277 -7.24 21.72 10.14
#